data_AF-N1WK16-F1
#
_entry.id   AF-N1WK16-F1
#
_cell.length_a   1.000
_cell.length_b   1.000
_cell.length_c   1.000
_cell.angle_alpha   90.00
_cell.angle_beta   90.00
_cell.angle_gamma   90.00
#
_symmetry.space_group_name_H-M   'P 1'
#
loop_
_entity.id
_entity.type
_entity.pdbx_description
1 polymer ?
#
loop_
_entity_poly.entity_id
_entity_poly.type
_entity_poly.pdbx_seq_one_letter_code
_entity_poly.pdbx_strand_id
1 'polypeptide(L)' 'MILQQVLDELANLDGMILYSLFQLPMDFESRNRFYDRILSSRKTCYFAVEGLKLNDREDAERIEDLWKIKLILPYCLHY' A
#
# COMPACT_ATOMS: atom_id res chain seq x y z
N MET A 1 0.80 -11.12 10.10
CA MET A 1 -0.52 -11.52 10.65
C MET A 1 -1.42 -10.32 10.92
N ILE A 2 -0.95 -9.25 11.59
CA ILE A 2 -1.79 -8.07 11.91
C ILE A 2 -2.44 -7.42 10.66
N LEU A 3 -1.68 -7.17 9.58
CA LEU A 3 -2.21 -6.55 8.36
C LEU A 3 -3.39 -7.33 7.74
N GLN A 4 -3.30 -8.66 7.70
CA GLN A 4 -4.34 -9.51 7.11
C GLN A 4 -5.59 -9.52 7.98
N GLN A 5 -5.45 -9.58 9.31
CA GLN A 5 -6.59 -9.51 10.23
C GLN A 5 -7.35 -8.18 10.08
N VAL A 6 -6.64 -7.05 10.00
CA VAL A 6 -7.28 -5.74 9.78
C VAL A 6 -7.99 -5.67 8.42
N LEU A 7 -7.42 -6.29 7.38
CA LEU A 7 -8.06 -6.38 6.06
C LEU A 7 -9.32 -7.26 6.06
N ASP A 8 -9.34 -8.31 6.88
CA ASP A 8 -10.52 -9.17 7.05
C ASP A 8 -11.66 -8.43 7.75
N GLU A 9 -11.33 -7.50 8.65
CA GLU A 9 -12.30 -6.65 9.36
C GLU A 9 -12.65 -5.36 8.61
N LEU A 10 -12.04 -5.10 7.44
CA LEU A 10 -12.19 -3.84 6.68
C LEU A 10 -13.65 -3.50 6.34
N ALA A 11 -14.51 -4.51 6.16
CA ALA A 11 -15.94 -4.31 5.92
C ALA A 11 -16.64 -3.57 7.08
N ASN A 12 -16.15 -3.74 8.32
CA ASN A 12 -16.68 -3.14 9.53
C ASN A 12 -15.98 -1.82 9.90
N LEU A 13 -15.03 -1.37 9.09
CA LEU A 13 -14.25 -0.15 9.30
C LEU A 13 -14.59 0.90 8.23
N ASP A 14 -14.44 2.18 8.55
CA ASP A 14 -14.63 3.26 7.57
C ASP A 14 -13.47 3.37 6.57
N GLY A 15 -12.29 2.88 6.96
CA GLY A 15 -11.09 2.89 6.16
C GLY A 15 -9.90 2.35 6.94
N MET A 16 -8.71 2.52 6.37
CA MET A 16 -7.46 2.05 6.99
C MET A 16 -6.42 3.17 6.99
N ILE A 17 -5.57 3.22 8.01
CA ILE A 17 -4.40 4.09 8.04
C ILE A 17 -3.18 3.21 8.30
N LEU A 18 -2.25 3.24 7.37
CA LEU A 18 -0.90 2.73 7.53
C LEU A 18 0.00 3.91 7.90
N TYR A 19 0.96 3.67 8.78
CA TYR A 19 1.99 4.65 9.10
C TYR A 19 2.85 4.96 7.87
N SER A 20 3.24 3.94 7.10
CA SER A 20 4.04 4.11 5.87
C SER A 20 3.64 3.11 4.79
N LEU A 21 3.82 3.47 3.52
CA LEU A 21 3.65 2.56 2.39
C LEU A 21 4.58 1.34 2.43
N PHE A 22 5.70 1.44 3.16
CA PHE A 22 6.63 0.32 3.36
C PHE A 22 6.15 -0.73 4.38
N GLN A 23 4.96 -0.54 4.97
CA GLN A 23 4.27 -1.60 5.72
C GLN A 23 3.52 -2.58 4.81
N LEU A 24 3.40 -2.28 3.51
CA LEU A 24 2.86 -3.20 2.53
C LEU A 24 3.82 -4.37 2.27
N PRO A 25 3.31 -5.51 1.76
CA PRO A 25 4.16 -6.63 1.36
C PRO A 25 5.28 -6.22 0.39
N MET A 26 6.47 -6.83 0.51
CA MET A 26 7.57 -6.57 -0.43
C MET A 26 7.34 -7.21 -1.81
N ASP A 27 6.58 -8.30 -1.85
CA ASP A 27 6.18 -8.99 -3.07
C ASP A 27 5.07 -8.21 -3.81
N PHE A 28 5.27 -8.01 -5.11
CA PHE A 28 4.35 -7.24 -5.96
C PHE A 28 2.96 -7.87 -6.01
N GLU A 29 2.86 -9.20 -6.20
CA GLU A 29 1.58 -9.89 -6.28
C GLU A 29 0.78 -9.74 -4.99
N SER A 30 1.45 -9.80 -3.85
CA SER A 30 0.84 -9.60 -2.53
C SER A 30 0.37 -8.16 -2.31
N ARG A 31 1.10 -7.15 -2.80
CA ARG A 31 0.62 -5.76 -2.81
C ARG A 31 -0.54 -5.55 -3.76
N ASN A 32 -0.49 -6.15 -4.94
CA ASN A 32 -1.56 -6.02 -5.91
C ASN A 32 -2.88 -6.59 -5.36
N ARG A 33 -2.84 -7.75 -4.69
CA ARG A 33 -3.99 -8.29 -3.96
C ARG A 33 -4.49 -7.36 -2.84
N PHE A 34 -3.58 -6.66 -2.15
CA PHE A 34 -3.95 -5.65 -1.16
C PHE A 34 -4.71 -4.50 -1.83
N TYR A 35 -4.21 -3.97 -2.94
CA TYR A 35 -4.86 -2.88 -3.68
C TYR A 35 -6.24 -3.28 -4.16
N ASP A 36 -6.36 -4.43 -4.80
CA ASP A 36 -7.64 -4.95 -5.26
C ASP A 36 -8.65 -5.08 -4.12
N ARG A 37 -8.20 -5.50 -2.93
CA ARG A 37 -9.07 -5.64 -1.75
C ARG A 37 -9.56 -4.30 -1.21
N ILE A 38 -8.68 -3.29 -1.12
CA ILE A 38 -9.08 -1.94 -0.72
C ILE A 38 -10.06 -1.34 -1.77
N LEU A 39 -9.70 -1.40 -3.04
CA LEU A 39 -10.50 -0.81 -4.13
C LEU A 39 -11.88 -1.48 -4.30
N SER A 40 -11.94 -2.81 -4.19
CA SER A 40 -13.21 -3.55 -4.24
C SER A 40 -14.13 -3.27 -3.04
N SER A 41 -13.55 -2.97 -1.87
CA SER A 41 -14.31 -2.58 -0.68
C SER A 41 -14.84 -1.13 -0.75
N ARG A 42 -14.42 -0.34 -1.75
CA ARG A 42 -14.69 1.11 -1.87
C ARG A 42 -14.32 1.90 -0.61
N LYS A 43 -13.35 1.41 0.16
CA LYS A 43 -12.77 2.08 1.32
C LYS A 43 -11.52 2.82 0.90
N THR A 44 -11.13 3.82 1.68
CA THR A 44 -9.87 4.54 1.47
C THR A 44 -8.82 4.03 2.46
N CYS A 45 -7.61 3.79 1.97
CA CYS A 45 -6.44 3.55 2.81
C CYS A 45 -5.52 4.77 2.76
N TYR A 46 -5.04 5.24 3.90
CA TYR A 46 -4.11 6.37 3.99
C TYR A 46 -2.72 5.92 4.43
N PHE A 47 -1.69 6.60 3.94
CA PHE A 47 -0.29 6.41 4.30
C PHE A 47 0.23 7.68 4.97
N ALA A 48 0.40 7.64 6.28
CA ALA A 48 0.62 8.84 7.09
C ALA A 48 1.95 9.55 6.80
N VAL A 49 3.04 8.79 6.66
CA VAL A 49 4.39 9.33 6.43
C VAL A 49 4.52 9.96 5.05
N GLU A 50 3.97 9.32 4.01
CA GLU A 50 4.11 9.80 2.62
C GLU A 50 3.01 10.77 2.22
N GLY A 51 1.96 10.95 3.03
CA GLY A 51 0.82 11.81 2.73
C GLY A 51 0.00 11.32 1.54
N LEU A 52 0.02 10.01 1.28
CA LEU A 52 -0.68 9.36 0.18
C LEU A 52 -1.97 8.70 0.64
N LYS A 53 -2.83 8.41 -0.32
CA LYS A 53 -4.01 7.58 -0.12
C LYS A 53 -4.12 6.58 -1.26
N LEU A 54 -4.91 5.55 -1.04
CA LEU A 54 -5.33 4.57 -2.02
C LEU A 54 -6.85 4.61 -2.08
N ASN A 55 -7.37 5.23 -3.13
CA ASN A 55 -8.79 5.33 -3.40
C ASN A 55 -9.18 4.86 -4.81
N ASP A 56 -8.24 4.89 -5.75
CA ASP A 56 -8.41 4.42 -7.12
C ASP A 56 -7.13 3.75 -7.66
N ARG A 57 -7.14 3.37 -8.94
CA ARG A 57 -5.99 2.75 -9.59
C ARG A 57 -4.84 3.73 -9.85
N GLU A 58 -5.12 5.00 -10.05
CA GLU A 58 -4.08 6.00 -10.27
C GLU A 58 -3.26 6.19 -8.98
N ASP A 59 -3.93 6.23 -7.84
CA ASP A 59 -3.29 6.20 -6.53
C ASP A 59 -2.40 4.95 -6.35
N ALA A 60 -2.90 3.77 -6.74
CA ALA A 60 -2.15 2.52 -6.66
C ALA A 60 -0.86 2.55 -7.51
N GLU A 61 -0.93 3.09 -8.72
CA GLU A 61 0.23 3.24 -9.61
C GLU A 61 1.29 4.16 -8.99
N ARG A 62 0.87 5.28 -8.39
CA ARG A 62 1.79 6.21 -7.70
C ARG A 62 2.50 5.56 -6.51
N ILE A 63 1.77 4.74 -5.74
CA ILE A 63 2.36 3.97 -4.63
C ILE A 63 3.38 2.95 -5.16
N GLU A 64 3.08 2.28 -6.27
CA GLU A 64 4.02 1.33 -6.88
C GLU A 64 5.28 2.01 -7.43
N ASP A 65 5.18 3.21 -7.96
CA ASP A 65 6.35 3.95 -8.42
C ASP A 65 7.31 4.28 -7.26
N LEU A 66 6.78 4.62 -6.08
CA LEU A 66 7.60 4.79 -4.87
C LEU A 66 8.23 3.48 -4.39
N TRP A 67 7.50 2.37 -4.50
CA TRP A 67 8.05 1.04 -4.23
C TRP A 67 9.20 0.68 -5.17
N LYS A 68 9.05 0.94 -6.47
CA LYS A 68 10.12 0.72 -7.47
C LYS A 68 11.36 1.55 -7.13
N ILE A 69 11.19 2.83 -6.78
CA ILE A 69 12.29 3.68 -6.32
C ILE A 69 12.97 3.03 -5.11
N LYS A 70 12.22 2.60 -4.11
CA LYS A 70 12.77 1.94 -2.91
C LYS A 70 13.56 0.68 -3.24
N LEU A 71 13.11 -0.12 -4.20
CA LEU A 71 13.77 -1.35 -4.63
C LEU A 71 15.04 -1.08 -5.45
N ILE A 72 15.09 0.02 -6.20
CA ILE A 72 16.26 0.38 -7.02
C ILE A 72 17.32 1.13 -6.21
N LEU A 73 16.92 1.90 -5.19
CA LEU A 73 17.82 2.71 -4.36
C LEU A 73 19.11 2.00 -3.89
N PRO A 74 19.09 0.73 -3.42
CA PRO A 74 20.30 0.02 -3.01
C PRO A 74 21.35 -0.13 -4.12
N TYR A 75 20.92 -0.20 -5.38
CA TYR A 75 21.81 -0.34 -6.54
C TYR A 75 22.40 0.99 -7.02
N CYS A 76 21.93 2.12 -6.48
CA CYS A 76 22.40 3.46 -6.86
C CYS A 76 23.63 3.92 -6.07
N LEU A 77 23.98 3.27 -4.95
CA LEU A 77 25.04 3.70 -4.03
C LEU A 77 26.43 3.09 -4.31
N HIS A 78 26.71 2.71 -5.56
CA HIS A 78 28.05 2.35 -5.99
C HIS A 78 28.80 3.59 -6.51
N TYR A 79 29.47 4.30 -5.61
CA TYR A 79 30.53 5.28 -5.92
C TYR A 79 31.86 4.82 -5.33
#